data_AF-A0A2V8FGG5-F1
#
_entry.id   AF-A0A2V8FGG5-F1
#
_cell.length_a   1.000
_cell.length_b   1.000
_cell.length_c   1.000
_cell.angle_alpha   90.00
_cell.angle_beta   90.00
_cell.angle_gamma   90.00
#
_symmetry.space_group_name_H-M   'P 1'
#
loop_
_entity.id
_entity.type
_entity.pdbx_description
1 polymer ?
#
loop_
_entity_poly.entity_id
_entity_poly.type
_entity_poly.pdbx_seq_one_letter_code
_entity_poly.pdbx_strand_id
1 'polypeptide(L)'
;MQKMSNDDIARAAVEIVEARVRAAADAEHAFEAMMSVVRPRLSRDAWRRGVLANAGVSEEQIASLRGEWALTPGLFEDSARYRHDVARMIEGTAGGYWGGPGPTLPRTPTSNVERVAIETARVGHSPWSVIMLALDDLRDDVFGAAGSIERHEQQGAAVRDQRDRAFAALRALPPRLLVGTALEHGVSV
;
A
#
# COMPACT_ATOMS: atom_id res chain seq x y z
N MET A 1 -49.87 13.45 -16.14
CA MET A 1 -48.97 12.68 -15.24
C MET A 1 -49.59 11.30 -15.05
N GLN A 2 -49.03 10.27 -15.68
CA GLN A 2 -49.52 8.89 -15.56
C GLN A 2 -49.08 8.35 -14.19
N LYS A 3 -50.02 7.92 -13.34
CA LYS A 3 -49.70 7.30 -12.05
C LYS A 3 -49.13 5.90 -12.33
N MET A 4 -47.92 5.60 -11.83
CA MET A 4 -47.39 4.24 -11.84
C MET A 4 -48.35 3.31 -11.09
N SER A 5 -48.56 2.11 -11.62
CA SER A 5 -49.30 1.07 -10.91
C SER A 5 -48.47 0.54 -9.73
N ASN A 6 -49.12 -0.07 -8.74
CA ASN A 6 -48.42 -0.68 -7.61
C ASN A 6 -47.44 -1.79 -8.05
N ASP A 7 -47.78 -2.51 -9.13
CA ASP A 7 -46.95 -3.56 -9.71
C ASP A 7 -45.68 -2.98 -10.36
N ASP A 8 -45.79 -1.81 -11.00
CA ASP A 8 -44.63 -1.11 -11.56
C ASP A 8 -43.70 -0.57 -10.47
N ILE A 9 -44.27 -0.14 -9.33
CA ILE A 9 -43.49 0.30 -8.15
C ILE A 9 -42.73 -0.89 -7.54
N ALA A 10 -43.40 -2.03 -7.39
CA ALA A 10 -42.79 -3.25 -6.85
C ALA A 10 -41.65 -3.76 -7.74
N ARG A 11 -41.89 -3.82 -9.07
CA ARG A 11 -40.85 -4.22 -10.04
C ARG A 11 -39.64 -3.29 -9.99
N ALA A 12 -39.87 -1.97 -10.00
CA ALA A 12 -38.79 -0.99 -9.90
C ALA A 12 -38.00 -1.12 -8.59
N ALA A 13 -38.67 -1.45 -7.48
CA ALA A 13 -38.00 -1.66 -6.20
C ALA A 13 -37.08 -2.90 -6.21
N VAL A 14 -37.53 -4.02 -6.80
CA VAL A 14 -36.72 -5.23 -6.97
C VAL A 14 -35.52 -4.95 -7.86
N GLU A 15 -35.71 -4.30 -9.01
CA GLU A 15 -34.62 -3.92 -9.93
C GLU A 15 -33.57 -3.04 -9.24
N ILE A 16 -33.99 -2.10 -8.40
CA ILE A 16 -33.07 -1.27 -7.60
C ILE A 16 -32.29 -2.14 -6.61
N VAL A 17 -32.96 -3.03 -5.88
CA VAL A 17 -32.29 -3.91 -4.90
C VAL A 17 -31.27 -4.81 -5.60
N GLU A 18 -31.66 -5.49 -6.68
CA GLU A 18 -30.79 -6.36 -7.47
C GLU A 18 -29.57 -5.62 -8.02
N ALA A 19 -29.77 -4.42 -8.57
CA ALA A 19 -28.68 -3.58 -9.06
C ALA A 19 -27.68 -3.22 -7.96
N ARG A 20 -28.15 -2.95 -6.73
CA ARG A 20 -27.28 -2.63 -5.58
C ARG A 20 -26.55 -3.85 -5.06
N VAL A 21 -27.20 -5.01 -5.01
CA VAL A 21 -26.57 -6.29 -4.63
C VAL A 21 -25.47 -6.66 -5.63
N ARG A 22 -25.76 -6.59 -6.94
CA ARG A 22 -24.77 -6.85 -7.99
C ARG A 22 -23.59 -5.88 -7.92
N ALA A 23 -23.85 -4.59 -7.76
CA ALA A 23 -22.78 -3.59 -7.63
C ALA A 23 -21.88 -3.82 -6.41
N ALA A 24 -22.44 -4.31 -5.29
CA ALA A 24 -21.65 -4.68 -4.11
C ALA A 24 -20.81 -5.94 -4.36
N ALA A 25 -21.37 -6.97 -5.01
CA ALA A 25 -20.65 -8.20 -5.37
C ALA A 25 -19.50 -7.92 -6.36
N ASP A 26 -19.75 -7.13 -7.41
CA ASP A 26 -18.72 -6.75 -8.39
C ASP A 26 -17.58 -5.95 -7.73
N ALA A 27 -17.92 -5.06 -6.80
CA ALA A 27 -16.92 -4.28 -6.07
C ALA A 27 -16.12 -5.14 -5.08
N GLU A 28 -16.74 -6.15 -4.45
CA GLU A 28 -16.03 -7.13 -3.61
C GLU A 28 -15.08 -7.97 -4.44
N HIS A 29 -15.52 -8.51 -5.59
CA HIS A 29 -14.65 -9.26 -6.48
C HIS A 29 -13.47 -8.43 -7.00
N ALA A 30 -13.68 -7.16 -7.32
CA ALA A 30 -12.59 -6.25 -7.69
C ALA A 30 -11.61 -6.02 -6.53
N PHE A 31 -12.11 -5.91 -5.29
CA PHE A 31 -11.29 -5.79 -4.09
C PHE A 31 -10.50 -7.08 -3.81
N GLU A 32 -11.13 -8.25 -3.89
CA GLU A 32 -10.49 -9.55 -3.74
C GLU A 32 -9.41 -9.77 -4.81
N ALA A 33 -9.72 -9.47 -6.07
CA ALA A 33 -8.75 -9.53 -7.17
C ALA A 33 -7.55 -8.62 -6.88
N MET A 34 -7.77 -7.38 -6.46
CA MET A 34 -6.70 -6.47 -6.05
C MET A 34 -5.86 -7.02 -4.89
N MET A 35 -6.49 -7.59 -3.86
CA MET A 35 -5.79 -8.19 -2.72
C MET A 35 -4.98 -9.44 -3.10
N SER A 36 -5.40 -10.16 -4.14
CA SER A 36 -4.70 -11.33 -4.67
C SER A 36 -3.49 -10.98 -5.56
N VAL A 37 -3.42 -9.76 -6.08
CA VAL A 37 -2.29 -9.30 -6.90
C VAL A 37 -1.08 -9.01 -6.01
N VAL A 38 0.04 -9.67 -6.31
CA VAL A 38 1.33 -9.34 -5.70
C VAL A 38 1.66 -7.89 -6.03
N ARG A 39 1.87 -7.06 -4.99
CA ARG A 39 2.29 -5.66 -5.15
C ARG A 39 3.43 -5.58 -6.18
N PRO A 40 3.30 -4.75 -7.23
CA PRO A 40 4.34 -4.66 -8.26
C PRO A 40 5.63 -4.14 -7.64
N ARG A 41 6.74 -4.77 -7.98
CA ARG A 41 8.06 -4.33 -7.52
C ARG A 41 8.49 -3.07 -8.26
N LEU A 42 9.01 -2.10 -7.50
CA LEU A 42 9.57 -0.88 -8.05
C LEU A 42 10.86 -1.17 -8.81
N SER A 43 11.09 -0.39 -9.86
CA SER A 43 12.41 -0.26 -10.49
C SER A 43 13.41 0.35 -9.51
N ARG A 44 14.69 0.02 -9.68
CA ARG A 44 15.78 0.58 -8.88
C ARG A 44 15.75 2.11 -8.90
N ASP A 45 15.56 2.71 -10.07
CA ASP A 45 15.48 4.17 -10.22
C ASP A 45 14.31 4.79 -9.47
N ALA A 46 13.15 4.13 -9.46
CA ALA A 46 11.99 4.59 -8.70
C ALA A 46 12.25 4.56 -7.19
N TRP A 47 12.90 3.50 -6.70
CA TRP A 47 13.37 3.42 -5.33
C TRP A 47 14.32 4.56 -4.99
N ARG A 48 15.39 4.74 -5.78
CA ARG A 48 16.40 5.80 -5.56
C ARG A 48 15.77 7.18 -5.49
N ARG A 49 14.93 7.53 -6.48
CA ARG A 49 14.25 8.84 -6.51
C ARG A 49 13.41 9.07 -5.26
N GLY A 50 12.59 8.09 -4.86
CA GLY A 50 11.72 8.24 -3.70
C GLY A 50 12.50 8.33 -2.38
N VAL A 51 13.58 7.54 -2.22
CA VAL A 51 14.41 7.62 -1.02
C VAL A 51 15.17 8.95 -0.96
N LEU A 52 15.76 9.42 -2.07
CA LEU A 52 16.46 10.72 -2.11
C LEU A 52 15.50 11.88 -1.79
N ALA A 53 14.28 11.85 -2.32
CA ALA A 53 13.26 12.84 -2.01
C ALA A 53 12.94 12.91 -0.52
N ASN A 54 12.85 11.77 0.16
CA ASN A 54 12.64 11.70 1.61
C ASN A 54 13.89 12.05 2.43
N ALA A 55 15.07 11.71 1.93
CA ALA A 55 16.33 11.96 2.63
C ALA A 55 16.70 13.44 2.66
N GLY A 56 16.26 14.21 1.66
CA GLY A 56 16.57 15.64 1.53
C GLY A 56 18.04 15.93 1.25
N VAL A 57 18.78 14.95 0.69
CA VAL A 57 20.22 15.02 0.40
C VAL A 57 20.52 14.56 -1.03
N SER A 58 21.67 14.98 -1.58
CA SER A 58 22.15 14.56 -2.89
C SER A 58 22.83 13.18 -2.86
N GLU A 59 23.03 12.58 -4.04
CA GLU A 59 23.79 11.31 -4.15
C GLU A 59 25.25 11.46 -3.69
N GLU A 60 25.86 12.64 -3.89
CA GLU A 60 27.22 12.93 -3.44
C GLU A 60 27.31 12.91 -1.91
N GLN A 61 26.29 13.43 -1.23
CA GLN A 61 26.20 13.36 0.23
C GLN A 61 26.05 11.90 0.69
N ILE A 62 25.26 11.07 -0.01
CA ILE A 62 25.17 9.63 0.30
C ILE A 62 26.52 8.93 0.13
N ALA A 63 27.29 9.28 -0.91
CA ALA A 63 28.64 8.76 -1.09
C ALA A 63 29.59 9.19 0.04
N SER A 64 29.45 10.42 0.56
CA SER A 64 30.18 10.88 1.74
C SER A 64 29.88 10.03 2.98
N LEU A 65 28.60 9.74 3.25
CA LEU A 65 28.20 8.85 4.35
C LEU A 65 28.86 7.47 4.24
N ARG A 66 28.92 6.90 3.03
CA ARG A 66 29.59 5.61 2.81
C ARG A 66 31.08 5.69 3.17
N GLY A 67 31.74 6.79 2.82
CA GLY A 67 33.14 7.04 3.17
C GLY A 67 33.37 7.15 4.68
N GLU A 68 32.53 7.93 5.38
CA GLU A 68 32.63 8.10 6.83
C GLU A 68 32.34 6.81 7.61
N TRP A 69 31.36 6.04 7.14
CA TRP A 69 31.04 4.73 7.70
C TRP A 69 32.23 3.78 7.59
N ALA A 70 32.91 3.74 6.44
CA ALA A 70 34.10 2.92 6.26
C ALA A 70 35.24 3.31 7.22
N LEU A 71 35.36 4.59 7.57
CA LEU A 71 36.39 5.11 8.49
C LEU A 71 36.04 4.87 9.96
N THR A 72 34.75 4.91 10.31
CA THR A 72 34.29 4.86 11.71
C THR A 72 33.10 3.90 11.91
N PRO A 73 33.26 2.60 11.60
CA PRO A 73 32.14 1.65 11.61
C PRO A 73 31.46 1.48 12.98
N GLY A 74 32.20 1.68 14.07
CA GLY A 74 31.65 1.62 15.44
C GLY A 74 30.69 2.77 15.79
N LEU A 75 30.59 3.82 14.96
CA LEU A 75 29.59 4.88 15.14
C LEU A 75 28.22 4.54 14.53
N PHE A 76 28.11 3.44 13.79
CA PHE A 76 26.96 3.10 12.94
C PHE A 76 26.44 1.68 13.19
N GLU A 77 26.49 1.20 14.44
CA GLU A 77 26.10 -0.18 14.78
C GLU A 77 24.61 -0.43 14.56
N ASP A 78 23.74 0.49 14.99
CA ASP A 78 22.30 0.38 14.78
C ASP A 78 21.93 0.61 13.30
N SER A 79 22.63 1.51 12.63
CA SER A 79 22.51 1.75 11.20
C SER A 79 22.88 0.52 10.37
N ALA A 80 23.90 -0.25 10.78
CA ALA A 80 24.30 -1.49 10.10
C ALA A 80 23.20 -2.56 10.16
N ARG A 81 22.61 -2.74 11.35
CA ARG A 81 21.45 -3.63 11.54
C ARG A 81 20.25 -3.16 10.71
N TYR A 82 19.97 -1.86 10.74
CA TYR A 82 18.87 -1.28 9.98
C TYR A 82 19.02 -1.46 8.47
N ARG A 83 20.22 -1.23 7.93
CA ARG A 83 20.56 -1.48 6.51
C ARG A 83 20.27 -2.94 6.12
N HIS A 84 20.68 -3.89 6.96
CA HIS A 84 20.41 -5.31 6.73
C HIS A 84 18.92 -5.66 6.76
N ASP A 85 18.19 -5.21 7.79
CA ASP A 85 16.76 -5.47 7.95
C ASP A 85 15.97 -4.87 6.78
N VAL A 86 16.30 -3.64 6.39
CA VAL A 86 15.69 -2.97 5.25
C VAL A 86 15.94 -3.71 3.95
N ALA A 87 17.18 -4.14 3.68
CA ALA A 87 17.49 -4.91 2.47
C ALA A 87 16.61 -6.17 2.37
N ARG A 88 16.46 -6.92 3.47
CA ARG A 88 15.58 -8.10 3.52
C ARG A 88 14.11 -7.78 3.34
N MET A 89 13.64 -6.65 3.86
CA MET A 89 12.26 -6.18 3.64
C MET A 89 12.01 -5.83 2.17
N ILE A 90 12.99 -5.22 1.49
CA ILE A 90 12.90 -4.90 0.05
C ILE A 90 12.94 -6.18 -0.79
N GLU A 91 13.74 -7.17 -0.41
CA GLU A 91 13.74 -8.49 -1.08
C GLU A 91 12.43 -9.26 -0.87
N GLY A 92 11.68 -8.93 0.19
CA GLY A 92 10.48 -9.65 0.61
C GLY A 92 10.78 -10.87 1.49
N THR A 93 11.97 -10.97 2.07
CA THR A 93 12.44 -12.12 2.87
C THR A 93 12.26 -11.93 4.38
N ALA A 94 11.68 -10.80 4.82
CA ALA A 94 11.44 -10.44 6.22
C ALA A 94 9.95 -10.17 6.52
N GLY A 95 9.09 -11.17 6.36
CA GLY A 95 7.68 -11.10 6.78
C GLY A 95 6.75 -10.28 5.86
N GLY A 96 7.25 -9.84 4.70
CA GLY A 96 6.48 -9.13 3.67
C GLY A 96 7.36 -8.22 2.82
N TYR A 97 6.89 -7.90 1.60
CA TYR A 97 7.57 -6.95 0.71
C TYR A 97 7.25 -5.50 1.13
N TRP A 98 8.27 -4.76 1.58
CA TRP A 98 8.14 -3.32 1.83
C TRP A 98 8.06 -2.62 0.49
N GLY A 99 6.83 -2.32 0.07
CA GLY A 99 6.48 -1.98 -1.32
C GLY A 99 7.36 -0.94 -1.99
N GLY A 100 7.81 0.07 -1.24
CA GLY A 100 8.65 1.20 -1.66
C GLY A 100 8.75 2.30 -0.60
N PRO A 101 9.43 3.41 -0.94
CA PRO A 101 9.54 4.58 -0.07
C PRO A 101 8.16 5.23 0.10
N GLY A 102 7.80 5.54 1.36
CA GLY A 102 6.57 6.24 1.72
C GLY A 102 6.86 7.40 2.68
N PRO A 103 5.83 8.03 3.27
CA PRO A 103 6.00 9.18 4.16
C PRO A 103 6.65 8.83 5.51
N THR A 104 6.74 7.54 5.84
CA THR A 104 7.28 7.05 7.12
C THR A 104 8.41 6.06 6.88
N LEU A 105 9.36 6.06 7.83
CA LEU A 105 10.43 5.07 7.84
C LEU A 105 9.87 3.66 8.11
N PRO A 106 10.40 2.61 7.46
CA PRO A 106 9.99 1.25 7.74
C PRO A 106 10.35 0.90 9.18
N ARG A 107 9.40 0.26 9.86
CA ARG A 107 9.67 -0.40 11.14
C ARG A 107 10.31 -1.75 10.84
N THR A 108 11.49 -1.96 11.40
CA THR A 108 12.26 -3.18 11.26
C THR A 108 12.11 -4.06 12.50
N PRO A 109 12.24 -5.39 12.38
CA PRO A 109 12.07 -6.29 13.52
C PRO A 109 13.14 -6.12 14.61
N THR A 110 14.39 -5.78 14.23
CA THR A 110 15.52 -5.85 15.16
C THR A 110 16.21 -4.52 15.45
N SER A 111 16.12 -3.55 14.53
CA SER A 111 16.72 -2.23 14.70
C SER A 111 15.79 -1.19 15.34
N ASN A 112 16.37 -0.33 16.19
CA ASN A 112 15.70 0.83 16.75
C ASN A 112 15.94 2.05 15.85
N VAL A 113 14.91 2.48 15.12
CA VAL A 113 14.96 3.62 14.19
C VAL A 113 15.37 4.93 14.86
N GLU A 114 15.03 5.15 16.13
CA GLU A 114 15.42 6.36 16.85
C GLU A 114 16.93 6.41 17.07
N ARG A 115 17.56 5.27 17.35
CA ARG A 115 19.02 5.17 17.48
C ARG A 115 19.72 5.37 16.14
N VAL A 116 19.18 4.79 15.07
CA VAL A 116 19.67 5.02 13.70
C VAL A 116 19.63 6.52 13.38
N ALA A 117 18.54 7.21 13.72
CA ALA A 117 18.43 8.65 13.51
C ALA A 117 19.49 9.44 14.29
N ILE A 118 19.81 9.04 15.52
CA ILE A 118 20.88 9.63 16.32
C ILE A 118 22.25 9.40 15.67
N GLU A 119 22.55 8.18 15.23
CA GLU A 119 23.82 7.84 14.58
C GLU A 119 24.02 8.65 13.29
N THR A 120 23.03 8.66 12.40
CA THR A 120 23.12 9.36 11.12
C THR A 120 23.15 10.88 11.30
N ALA A 121 22.45 11.43 12.30
CA ALA A 121 22.42 12.88 12.52
C ALA A 121 23.79 13.44 12.92
N ARG A 122 24.66 12.66 13.57
CA ARG A 122 26.04 13.07 13.93
C ARG A 122 26.87 13.48 12.74
N VAL A 123 26.51 12.96 11.57
CA VAL A 123 27.19 13.20 10.31
C VAL A 123 26.31 13.94 9.29
N GLY A 124 25.23 14.58 9.75
CA GLY A 124 24.35 15.37 8.89
C GLY A 124 23.45 14.55 7.97
N HIS A 125 23.21 13.28 8.29
CA HIS A 125 22.37 12.36 7.53
C HIS A 125 21.10 11.95 8.30
N SER A 126 20.17 11.31 7.58
CA SER A 126 18.96 10.71 8.15
C SER A 126 18.95 9.19 7.93
N PRO A 127 18.04 8.44 8.58
CA PRO A 127 17.86 7.01 8.32
C PRO A 127 17.53 6.69 6.85
N TRP A 128 16.98 7.64 6.08
CA TRP A 128 16.78 7.48 4.64
C TRP A 128 18.09 7.33 3.87
N SER A 129 19.17 7.97 4.33
CA SER A 129 20.49 7.76 3.75
C SER A 129 20.96 6.31 3.91
N VAL A 130 20.64 5.67 5.04
CA VAL A 130 20.97 4.26 5.29
C VAL A 130 20.17 3.34 4.35
N ILE A 131 18.93 3.71 4.04
CA ILE A 131 18.09 2.99 3.07
C ILE A 131 18.69 3.08 1.66
N MET A 132 19.27 4.23 1.25
CA MET A 132 20.03 4.30 -0.01
C MET A 132 21.19 3.32 -0.05
N LEU A 133 21.94 3.21 1.05
CA LEU A 133 23.05 2.27 1.12
C LEU A 133 22.57 0.81 1.06
N ALA A 134 21.41 0.50 1.64
CA ALA A 134 20.78 -0.82 1.50
C ALA A 134 20.39 -1.09 0.04
N LEU A 135 19.82 -0.11 -0.68
CA LEU A 135 19.45 -0.24 -2.09
C LEU A 135 20.65 -0.53 -2.99
N ASP A 136 21.78 0.10 -2.72
CA ASP A 136 23.02 -0.10 -3.48
C ASP A 136 23.60 -1.51 -3.32
N ASP A 137 23.32 -2.20 -2.21
CA ASP A 137 23.80 -3.57 -1.98
C ASP A 137 22.93 -4.63 -2.65
N LEU A 138 21.69 -4.27 -2.98
CA LEU A 138 20.73 -5.21 -3.55
C LEU A 138 21.07 -5.50 -5.01
N ARG A 139 21.00 -6.78 -5.37
CA ARG A 139 21.14 -7.25 -6.75
C ARG A 139 19.98 -6.77 -7.63
N ASP A 140 20.23 -6.67 -8.94
CA ASP A 140 19.24 -6.17 -9.90
C ASP A 140 17.96 -7.01 -9.99
N ASP A 141 18.04 -8.32 -9.71
CA ASP A 141 16.90 -9.26 -9.73
C ASP A 141 15.85 -9.00 -8.64
N VAL A 142 16.18 -8.17 -7.65
CA VAL A 142 15.25 -7.74 -6.60
C VAL A 142 14.22 -6.75 -7.14
N PHE A 143 14.60 -5.92 -8.12
CA PHE A 143 13.78 -4.81 -8.61
C PHE A 143 12.82 -5.24 -9.72
N GLY A 144 11.70 -4.53 -9.84
CA GLY A 144 10.73 -4.73 -10.91
C GLY A 144 10.74 -3.60 -11.94
N ALA A 145 9.66 -3.48 -12.69
CA ALA A 145 9.52 -2.46 -13.73
C ALA A 145 8.70 -1.23 -13.28
N ALA A 146 8.12 -1.24 -12.07
CA ALA A 146 7.22 -0.15 -11.68
C ALA A 146 7.96 1.18 -11.46
N GLY A 147 7.43 2.25 -12.05
CA GLY A 147 8.01 3.60 -11.97
C GLY A 147 7.62 4.39 -10.71
N SER A 148 6.51 4.03 -10.07
CA SER A 148 6.07 4.57 -8.77
C SER A 148 5.01 3.66 -8.13
N ILE A 149 4.86 3.73 -6.81
CA ILE A 149 3.82 3.03 -6.05
C ILE A 149 2.54 3.84 -5.95
N GLU A 150 2.65 5.17 -6.01
CA GLU A 150 1.52 6.08 -5.89
C GLU A 150 0.38 5.70 -6.83
N ARG A 151 0.70 5.29 -8.07
CA ARG A 151 -0.31 4.84 -9.03
C ARG A 151 -1.04 3.58 -8.57
N HIS A 152 -0.31 2.60 -8.03
CA HIS A 152 -0.88 1.37 -7.48
C HIS A 152 -1.67 1.64 -6.18
N GLU A 153 -1.18 2.54 -5.33
CA GLU A 153 -1.89 2.95 -4.10
C GLU A 153 -3.15 3.76 -4.40
N GLN A 154 -3.11 4.65 -5.39
CA GLN A 154 -4.28 5.38 -5.89
C GLN A 154 -5.32 4.42 -6.48
N GLN A 155 -4.89 3.44 -7.28
CA GLN A 155 -5.78 2.39 -7.79
C GLN A 155 -6.39 1.59 -6.63
N GLY A 156 -5.58 1.20 -5.63
CA GLY A 156 -6.07 0.47 -4.47
C GLY A 156 -6.96 1.29 -3.54
N ALA A 157 -6.77 2.61 -3.47
CA ALA A 157 -7.67 3.52 -2.77
C ALA A 157 -9.00 3.64 -3.51
N ALA A 158 -8.98 3.82 -4.84
CA ALA A 158 -10.19 3.90 -5.64
C ALA A 158 -11.03 2.61 -5.58
N VAL A 159 -10.40 1.43 -5.60
CA VAL A 159 -11.09 0.14 -5.46
C VAL A 159 -11.71 -0.02 -4.06
N ARG A 160 -11.00 0.37 -3.00
CA ARG A 160 -11.53 0.39 -1.63
C ARG A 160 -12.70 1.35 -1.48
N ASP A 161 -12.55 2.58 -1.96
CA ASP A 161 -13.60 3.59 -1.93
C ASP A 161 -14.83 3.18 -2.75
N GLN A 162 -14.63 2.47 -3.87
CA GLN A 162 -15.72 1.92 -4.66
C GLN A 162 -16.47 0.84 -3.88
N ARG A 163 -15.75 -0.12 -3.27
CA ARG A 163 -16.33 -1.15 -2.40
C ARG A 163 -17.11 -0.53 -1.25
N ASP A 164 -16.49 0.37 -0.51
CA ASP A 164 -17.10 0.97 0.68
C ASP A 164 -18.36 1.77 0.32
N ARG A 165 -18.35 2.50 -0.82
CA ARG A 165 -19.55 3.17 -1.35
C ARG A 165 -20.63 2.20 -1.80
N ALA A 166 -20.29 1.10 -2.45
CA ALA A 166 -21.25 0.09 -2.90
C ALA A 166 -21.96 -0.57 -1.71
N PHE A 167 -21.20 -0.97 -0.68
CA PHE A 167 -21.76 -1.52 0.55
C PHE A 167 -22.54 -0.48 1.37
N ALA A 168 -22.12 0.79 1.40
CA ALA A 168 -22.90 1.85 2.03
C ALA A 168 -24.25 2.04 1.33
N ALA A 169 -24.29 2.02 0.00
CA ALA A 169 -25.52 2.12 -0.77
C ALA A 169 -26.45 0.90 -0.55
N LEU A 170 -25.89 -0.30 -0.45
CA LEU A 170 -26.64 -1.52 -0.11
C LEU A 170 -27.23 -1.44 1.31
N ARG A 171 -26.45 -1.01 2.30
CA ARG A 171 -26.89 -0.85 3.71
C ARG A 171 -27.94 0.25 3.88
N ALA A 172 -27.96 1.25 3.00
CA ALA A 172 -28.96 2.31 3.02
C ALA A 172 -30.35 1.85 2.53
N LEU A 173 -30.45 0.67 1.90
CA LEU A 173 -31.75 0.14 1.49
C LEU A 173 -32.59 -0.26 2.71
N PRO A 174 -33.91 0.02 2.70
CA PRO A 174 -34.83 -0.45 3.73
C PRO A 174 -34.70 -1.98 3.92
N PRO A 175 -34.49 -2.49 5.14
CA PRO A 175 -34.31 -3.93 5.38
C PRO A 175 -35.48 -4.79 4.87
N ARG A 176 -36.70 -4.24 4.87
CA ARG A 176 -37.89 -4.92 4.35
C ARG A 176 -37.82 -5.18 2.84
N LEU A 177 -37.20 -4.28 2.07
CA LEU A 177 -37.00 -4.49 0.62
C LEU A 177 -35.93 -5.57 0.36
N LEU A 178 -34.87 -5.60 1.17
CA LEU A 178 -33.85 -6.64 1.11
C LEU A 178 -34.42 -8.02 1.43
N VAL A 179 -35.19 -8.14 2.52
CA VAL A 179 -35.84 -9.41 2.92
C VAL A 179 -36.89 -9.84 1.90
N GLY A 180 -37.72 -8.92 1.41
CA GLY A 180 -38.72 -9.24 0.39
C GLY A 180 -38.08 -9.79 -0.89
N THR A 181 -37.03 -9.13 -1.37
CA THR A 181 -36.27 -9.57 -2.55
C THR A 181 -35.57 -10.91 -2.30
N ALA A 182 -34.98 -11.11 -1.12
CA ALA A 182 -34.32 -12.37 -0.76
C ALA A 182 -35.31 -13.56 -0.76
N LEU A 183 -36.51 -13.36 -0.21
CA LEU A 183 -37.58 -14.36 -0.20
C LEU A 183 -38.09 -14.68 -1.62
N GLU A 184 -38.22 -13.69 -2.50
CA GLU A 184 -38.58 -13.91 -3.92
C GLU A 184 -37.56 -14.77 -4.66
N HIS A 185 -36.28 -14.64 -4.32
CA HIS A 185 -35.19 -15.45 -4.87
C HIS A 185 -34.95 -16.76 -4.10
N GLY A 186 -35.85 -17.14 -3.20
CA GLY A 186 -35.80 -18.42 -2.48
C GLY A 186 -34.73 -18.51 -1.39
N VAL A 187 -34.19 -17.37 -0.93
CA VAL A 187 -33.25 -17.31 0.19
C VAL A 187 -34.05 -17.36 1.49
N SER A 188 -34.01 -18.49 2.19
CA SER A 188 -34.59 -18.65 3.53
C SER A 188 -33.68 -18.04 4.60
N VAL A 189 -34.24 -17.17 5.44
CA VAL A 189 -33.59 -16.54 6.61
C VAL A 189 -33.66 -17.44 7.83
#